data_AF-Q53LJ3-F1
#
_entry.id   AF-Q53LJ3-F1
#
_cell.length_a   1.000
_cell.length_b   1.000
_cell.length_c   1.000
_cell.angle_alpha   90.00
_cell.angle_beta   90.00
_cell.angle_gamma   90.00
#
_symmetry.space_group_name_H-M   'P 1'
#
loop_
_entity.id
_entity.type
_entity.pdbx_description
1 polymer ?
#
loop_
_entity_poly.entity_id
_entity_poly.type
_entity_poly.pdbx_seq_one_letter_code
_entity_poly.pdbx_strand_id
1 'polypeptide(L)'
;MKATHYPLSTSAPSAYGLRNCDIASRLEFLIPLLGSYEVLLKTVKRSYRILTSDIEEVIKPNFAQLQECGLTVCDIVKTNPRLLSFNPERIKRYVHRADMLGVPRCSPAFRMAVCSTNEGSVTARMEFLSRTLGCSMDNILIAVGKRPTILGLSMDNLRRKIEFLVTEVGLKLECIVECLGILRYSLEKRMVPRHSVMEILRARGLMKKGASLYGLIMQGEADFVARYIDTHKDMVHGLADAYNASCFGKMPVVPDSTVKKRHGRRDIYCRGFAMFEIWNLLSYMLDNYTCRSALHLADTLLEFSELQQ
;
A
#
# COMPACT_ATOMS: atom_id res chain seq x y z
N MET A 1 -41.84 -31.54 19.15
CA MET A 1 -42.22 -30.38 18.31
C MET A 1 -40.95 -29.72 17.78
N LYS A 2 -40.77 -29.82 16.45
CA LYS A 2 -39.84 -29.16 15.52
C LYS A 2 -38.58 -28.49 16.09
N ALA A 3 -37.44 -29.18 15.95
CA ALA A 3 -36.14 -28.54 15.84
C ALA A 3 -36.10 -27.74 14.52
N THR A 4 -35.85 -26.45 14.61
CA THR A 4 -35.68 -25.55 13.48
C THR A 4 -34.37 -25.87 12.77
N HIS A 5 -34.46 -26.49 11.60
CA HIS A 5 -33.38 -26.52 10.63
C HIS A 5 -33.08 -25.09 10.17
N TYR A 6 -31.97 -24.52 10.65
CA TYR A 6 -31.32 -23.42 9.96
C TYR A 6 -30.56 -24.01 8.74
N PRO A 7 -30.81 -23.55 7.51
CA PRO A 7 -30.03 -23.99 6.36
C PRO A 7 -28.60 -23.48 6.51
N LEU A 8 -27.64 -24.40 6.44
CA LEU A 8 -26.22 -24.12 6.33
C LEU A 8 -26.01 -23.09 5.22
N SER A 9 -25.49 -21.91 5.59
CA SER A 9 -25.15 -20.87 4.63
C SER A 9 -24.12 -21.44 3.65
N THR A 10 -24.47 -21.33 2.38
CA THR A 10 -23.62 -21.48 1.20
C THR A 10 -22.14 -21.23 1.49
N SER A 11 -21.37 -22.32 1.48
CA SER A 11 -19.91 -22.32 1.46
C SER A 11 -19.41 -21.34 0.41
N ALA A 12 -18.53 -20.41 0.81
CA ALA A 12 -17.95 -19.40 -0.06
C ALA A 12 -17.33 -20.06 -1.32
N PRO A 13 -17.48 -19.45 -2.52
CA PRO A 13 -16.89 -19.96 -3.78
C PRO A 13 -15.38 -20.25 -3.69
N SER A 14 -14.69 -19.61 -2.74
CA SER A 14 -13.27 -19.78 -2.46
C SER A 14 -12.89 -21.15 -1.89
N ALA A 15 -13.77 -21.83 -1.16
CA ALA A 15 -13.50 -23.17 -0.61
C ALA A 15 -13.54 -24.26 -1.70
N TYR A 16 -14.37 -24.06 -2.73
CA TYR A 16 -14.45 -24.99 -3.88
C TYR A 16 -13.20 -24.96 -4.76
N GLY A 17 -12.57 -23.79 -4.94
CA GLY A 17 -11.36 -23.67 -5.76
C GLY A 17 -10.14 -24.39 -5.17
N LEU A 18 -10.04 -24.43 -3.82
CA LEU A 18 -8.96 -25.14 -3.12
C LEU A 18 -9.20 -26.65 -3.05
N ARG A 19 -10.46 -27.10 -2.99
CA ARG A 19 -10.83 -28.53 -2.98
C ARG A 19 -10.43 -29.27 -4.25
N ASN A 20 -10.37 -28.59 -5.38
CA ASN A 20 -10.11 -29.20 -6.70
C ASN A 20 -8.70 -28.93 -7.23
N CYS A 21 -7.85 -28.25 -6.47
CA CYS A 21 -6.49 -27.94 -6.90
C CYS A 21 -5.46 -28.71 -6.08
N ASP A 22 -4.48 -29.32 -6.75
CA ASP A 22 -3.31 -29.82 -6.05
C ASP A 22 -2.46 -28.65 -5.56
N ILE A 23 -2.57 -28.36 -4.26
CA ILE A 23 -1.85 -27.28 -3.61
C ILE A 23 -0.33 -27.54 -3.67
N ALA A 24 0.11 -28.80 -3.59
CA ALA A 24 1.53 -29.14 -3.62
C ALA A 24 2.18 -28.73 -4.95
N SER A 25 1.63 -29.20 -6.08
CA SER A 25 2.09 -28.80 -7.42
C SER A 25 2.08 -27.28 -7.64
N ARG A 26 1.12 -26.57 -7.05
CA ARG A 26 1.04 -25.10 -7.14
C ARG A 26 2.16 -24.43 -6.37
N LEU A 27 2.49 -24.91 -5.17
CA LEU A 27 3.60 -24.39 -4.38
C LEU A 27 4.94 -24.66 -5.07
N GLU A 28 5.13 -25.88 -5.59
CA GLU A 28 6.31 -26.27 -6.37
C GLU A 28 6.55 -25.35 -7.58
N PHE A 29 5.48 -24.89 -8.23
CA PHE A 29 5.58 -23.94 -9.33
C PHE A 29 5.82 -22.49 -8.86
N LEU A 30 5.07 -22.03 -7.86
CA LEU A 30 5.07 -20.62 -7.46
C LEU A 30 6.33 -20.21 -6.69
N ILE A 31 6.95 -21.12 -5.94
CA ILE A 31 8.16 -20.83 -5.16
C ILE A 31 9.32 -20.42 -6.09
N PRO A 32 9.70 -21.20 -7.12
CA PRO A 32 10.72 -20.79 -8.08
C PRO A 32 10.33 -19.53 -8.87
N LEU A 33 9.06 -19.42 -9.29
CA LEU A 33 8.58 -18.27 -10.07
C LEU A 33 8.75 -16.94 -9.30
N LEU A 34 8.43 -16.94 -8.00
CA LEU A 34 8.50 -15.76 -7.14
C LEU A 34 9.87 -15.61 -6.46
N GLY A 35 10.75 -16.60 -6.60
CA GLY A 35 12.13 -16.63 -6.15
C GLY A 35 12.36 -17.11 -4.72
N SER A 36 11.32 -17.25 -3.88
CA SER A 36 11.44 -17.85 -2.54
C SER A 36 10.07 -18.13 -1.90
N TYR A 37 10.07 -19.04 -0.92
CA TYR A 37 8.91 -19.34 -0.09
C TYR A 37 8.45 -18.12 0.73
N GLU A 38 9.38 -17.33 1.29
CA GLU A 38 9.07 -16.14 2.08
C GLU A 38 8.36 -15.07 1.25
N VAL A 39 8.78 -14.93 -0.02
CA VAL A 39 8.11 -14.04 -0.97
C VAL A 39 6.72 -14.55 -1.31
N LEU A 40 6.56 -15.86 -1.54
CA LEU A 40 5.24 -16.45 -1.76
C LEU A 40 4.30 -16.20 -0.58
N LEU A 41 4.74 -16.46 0.66
CA LEU A 41 3.94 -16.19 1.86
C LEU A 41 3.50 -14.72 1.96
N LYS A 42 4.42 -13.78 1.71
CA LYS A 42 4.10 -12.34 1.68
C LYS A 42 3.08 -12.01 0.59
N THR A 43 3.19 -12.67 -0.56
CA THR A 43 2.31 -12.50 -1.73
C THR A 43 0.91 -13.04 -1.45
N VAL A 44 0.80 -14.25 -0.91
CA VAL A 44 -0.46 -14.89 -0.50
C VAL A 44 -1.19 -14.06 0.55
N LYS A 45 -0.47 -13.55 1.57
CA LYS A 45 -1.05 -12.66 2.59
C LYS A 45 -1.66 -11.38 2.00
N ARG A 46 -1.12 -10.89 0.88
CA ARG A 46 -1.65 -9.71 0.17
C ARG A 46 -2.76 -10.08 -0.82
N SER A 47 -2.75 -11.29 -1.36
CA SER A 47 -3.75 -11.82 -2.29
C SER A 47 -3.69 -13.33 -2.37
N TYR A 48 -4.60 -14.02 -1.67
CA TYR A 48 -4.73 -15.48 -1.74
C TYR A 48 -5.09 -15.98 -3.15
N ARG A 49 -5.61 -15.10 -4.02
CA ARG A 49 -6.01 -15.45 -5.40
C ARG A 49 -4.89 -16.06 -6.22
N ILE A 50 -3.63 -15.80 -5.89
CA ILE A 50 -2.50 -16.42 -6.57
C ILE A 50 -2.49 -17.95 -6.41
N LEU A 51 -3.04 -18.48 -5.31
CA LEU A 51 -3.15 -19.92 -5.08
C LEU A 51 -4.32 -20.54 -5.85
N THR A 52 -5.35 -19.76 -6.17
CA THR A 52 -6.58 -20.26 -6.79
C THR A 52 -6.68 -19.94 -8.29
N SER A 53 -5.88 -19.01 -8.81
CA SER A 53 -5.84 -18.65 -10.22
C SER A 53 -5.24 -19.77 -11.07
N ASP A 54 -5.69 -19.91 -12.31
CA ASP A 54 -5.11 -20.88 -13.25
C ASP A 54 -3.63 -20.56 -13.53
N ILE A 55 -2.76 -21.57 -13.47
CA ILE A 55 -1.32 -21.35 -13.67
C ILE A 55 -1.01 -21.10 -15.15
N GLU A 56 -1.57 -21.89 -16.05
CA GLU A 56 -1.24 -21.90 -17.48
C GLU A 56 -1.94 -20.76 -18.21
N GLU A 57 -3.21 -20.53 -17.90
CA GLU A 57 -4.06 -19.57 -18.62
C GLU A 57 -4.01 -18.16 -18.03
N VAL A 58 -3.55 -18.01 -16.77
CA VAL A 58 -3.59 -16.71 -16.06
C VAL A 58 -2.22 -16.32 -15.52
N ILE A 59 -1.62 -17.09 -14.62
CA ILE A 59 -0.40 -16.67 -13.92
C ILE A 59 0.78 -16.57 -14.88
N LYS A 60 1.05 -17.61 -15.68
CA LYS A 60 2.17 -17.61 -16.64
C LYS A 60 2.05 -16.51 -17.69
N PRO A 61 0.91 -16.30 -18.38
CA PRO A 61 0.78 -15.22 -19.36
C PRO A 61 0.94 -13.84 -18.73
N ASN A 62 0.35 -13.61 -17.55
CA ASN A 62 0.51 -12.32 -16.85
C ASN A 62 1.96 -12.06 -16.47
N PHE A 63 2.66 -13.08 -15.98
CA PHE A 63 4.06 -12.96 -15.59
C PHE A 63 4.95 -12.69 -16.81
N ALA A 64 4.79 -13.48 -17.89
CA ALA A 64 5.53 -13.32 -19.14
C ALA A 64 5.31 -11.92 -19.74
N GLN A 65 4.06 -11.46 -19.80
CA GLN A 65 3.73 -10.16 -20.34
C GLN A 65 4.36 -9.00 -19.54
N LEU A 66 4.41 -9.12 -18.21
CA LEU A 66 5.10 -8.13 -17.37
C LEU A 66 6.62 -8.16 -17.60
N GLN A 67 7.21 -9.34 -17.84
CA GLN A 67 8.62 -9.48 -18.19
C GLN A 67 8.94 -8.91 -19.57
N GLU A 68 8.08 -9.09 -20.57
CA GLU A 68 8.20 -8.48 -21.90
C GLU A 68 8.21 -6.94 -21.83
N CYS A 69 7.61 -6.37 -20.78
CA CYS A 69 7.67 -4.94 -20.50
C CYS A 69 8.95 -4.51 -19.74
N GLY A 70 9.88 -5.45 -19.54
CA GLY A 70 11.15 -5.23 -18.86
C GLY A 70 11.08 -5.24 -17.34
N LEU A 71 10.01 -5.77 -16.75
CA LEU A 71 9.94 -5.95 -15.29
C LEU A 71 10.65 -7.24 -14.89
N THR A 72 11.61 -7.12 -13.98
CA THR A 72 12.25 -8.31 -13.38
C THR A 72 11.29 -9.07 -12.48
N VAL A 73 11.62 -10.32 -12.12
CA VAL A 73 10.88 -11.06 -11.08
C VAL A 73 10.75 -10.24 -9.80
N CYS A 74 11.84 -9.58 -9.39
CA CYS A 74 11.89 -8.72 -8.22
C CYS A 74 10.92 -7.52 -8.34
N ASP A 75 10.81 -6.93 -9.54
CA ASP A 75 9.85 -5.87 -9.81
C ASP A 75 8.41 -6.36 -9.71
N ILE A 76 8.11 -7.50 -10.34
CA ILE A 76 6.79 -8.13 -10.36
C ILE A 76 6.33 -8.45 -8.93
N VAL A 77 7.20 -9.03 -8.10
CA VAL A 77 6.93 -9.30 -6.68
C VAL A 77 6.61 -8.02 -5.89
N LYS A 78 7.30 -6.93 -6.19
CA LYS A 78 7.06 -5.61 -5.56
C LYS A 78 5.79 -4.92 -6.06
N THR A 79 5.12 -5.45 -7.08
CA THR A 79 3.82 -4.92 -7.53
C THR A 79 2.68 -5.32 -6.58
N ASN A 80 1.43 -5.07 -7.00
CA ASN A 80 0.24 -5.63 -6.37
C ASN A 80 0.06 -7.08 -6.86
N PRO A 81 0.16 -8.10 -5.98
CA PRO A 81 0.05 -9.51 -6.37
C PRO A 81 -1.22 -9.87 -7.13
N ARG A 82 -2.29 -9.08 -6.96
CA ARG A 82 -3.54 -9.25 -7.71
C ARG A 82 -3.37 -9.13 -9.22
N LEU A 83 -2.31 -8.45 -9.70
CA LEU A 83 -2.02 -8.36 -11.13
C LEU A 83 -1.77 -9.74 -11.75
N LEU A 84 -1.12 -10.66 -11.03
CA LEU A 84 -0.86 -12.01 -11.53
C LEU A 84 -2.12 -12.88 -11.62
N SER A 85 -3.20 -12.47 -10.95
CA SER A 85 -4.48 -13.19 -10.90
C SER A 85 -5.57 -12.56 -11.76
N PHE A 86 -5.28 -11.50 -12.51
CA PHE A 86 -6.25 -10.87 -13.40
C PHE A 86 -6.34 -11.60 -14.74
N ASN A 87 -7.45 -11.44 -15.43
CA ASN A 87 -7.53 -11.85 -16.83
C ASN A 87 -6.37 -11.19 -17.63
N PRO A 88 -5.61 -11.94 -18.46
CA PRO A 88 -4.47 -11.40 -19.22
C PRO A 88 -4.79 -10.16 -20.08
N GLU A 89 -5.97 -10.10 -20.68
CA GLU A 89 -6.42 -8.93 -21.44
C GLU A 89 -6.50 -7.67 -20.57
N ARG A 90 -6.80 -7.84 -19.28
CA ARG A 90 -6.79 -6.72 -18.34
C ARG A 90 -5.36 -6.21 -18.11
N ILE A 91 -4.36 -7.09 -18.04
CA ILE A 91 -2.95 -6.70 -17.89
C ILE A 91 -2.47 -5.95 -19.14
N LYS A 92 -2.86 -6.36 -20.35
CA LYS A 92 -2.62 -5.59 -21.58
C LYS A 92 -3.13 -4.17 -21.48
N ARG A 93 -4.33 -3.97 -20.92
CA ARG A 93 -4.85 -2.62 -20.68
C ARG A 93 -4.04 -1.82 -19.66
N TYR A 94 -3.49 -2.43 -18.61
CA TYR A 94 -2.61 -1.74 -17.65
C TYR A 94 -1.28 -1.33 -18.30
N VAL A 95 -0.67 -2.22 -19.09
CA VAL A 95 0.55 -1.97 -19.86
C VAL A 95 0.34 -0.83 -20.84
N HIS A 96 -0.71 -0.90 -21.67
CA HIS A 96 -1.03 0.15 -22.63
C HIS A 96 -1.22 1.51 -21.96
N ARG A 97 -1.91 1.56 -20.81
CA ARG A 97 -2.09 2.82 -20.07
C ARG A 97 -0.78 3.35 -19.49
N ALA A 98 0.15 2.48 -19.10
CA ALA A 98 1.49 2.91 -18.71
C ALA A 98 2.25 3.48 -19.92
N ASP A 99 2.19 2.83 -21.08
CA ASP A 99 2.81 3.33 -22.31
C ASP A 99 2.27 4.71 -22.71
N MET A 100 0.96 4.93 -22.59
CA MET A 100 0.32 6.24 -22.85
C MET A 100 0.80 7.38 -21.94
N LEU A 101 1.42 7.06 -20.78
CA LEU A 101 2.01 8.07 -19.90
C LEU A 101 3.43 8.48 -20.35
N GLY A 102 3.96 7.89 -21.43
CA GLY A 102 5.32 8.15 -21.93
C GLY A 102 6.41 7.68 -20.97
N VAL A 103 6.10 6.82 -20.00
CA VAL A 103 7.09 6.29 -19.06
C VAL A 103 7.93 5.21 -19.75
N PRO A 104 9.27 5.27 -19.70
CA PRO A 104 10.11 4.25 -20.31
C PRO A 104 9.86 2.89 -19.67
N ARG A 105 9.67 1.85 -20.49
CA ARG A 105 9.71 0.45 -20.04
C ARG A 105 11.04 0.14 -19.34
N CYS A 106 11.09 -0.94 -18.55
CA CYS A 106 12.24 -1.27 -17.69
C CYS A 106 12.55 -0.24 -16.58
N SER A 107 11.69 0.77 -16.35
CA SER A 107 11.91 1.77 -15.30
C SER A 107 11.06 1.51 -14.05
N PRO A 108 11.50 1.97 -12.86
CA PRO A 108 10.66 1.96 -11.67
C PRO A 108 9.35 2.74 -11.85
N ALA A 109 9.35 3.78 -12.70
CA ALA A 109 8.16 4.55 -13.03
C ALA A 109 7.15 3.71 -13.81
N PHE A 110 7.60 2.90 -14.77
CA PHE A 110 6.74 1.99 -15.51
C PHE A 110 6.06 0.96 -14.60
N ARG A 111 6.83 0.32 -13.72
CA ARG A 111 6.26 -0.57 -12.69
C ARG A 111 5.18 0.14 -11.87
N MET A 112 5.43 1.37 -11.46
CA MET A 112 4.44 2.17 -10.70
C MET A 112 3.20 2.47 -11.54
N ALA A 113 3.35 2.86 -12.81
CA ALA A 113 2.24 3.15 -13.72
C ALA A 113 1.34 1.94 -13.96
N VAL A 114 1.92 0.76 -14.17
CA VAL A 114 1.17 -0.50 -14.30
C VAL A 114 0.37 -0.79 -13.03
N CYS A 115 0.89 -0.42 -11.85
CA CYS A 115 0.20 -0.66 -10.57
C CYS A 115 -0.88 0.37 -10.20
N SER A 116 -0.80 1.59 -10.73
CA SER A 116 -1.61 2.72 -10.24
C SER A 116 -2.63 3.25 -11.22
N THR A 117 -2.55 2.88 -12.50
CA THR A 117 -3.52 3.30 -13.50
C THR A 117 -4.76 2.42 -13.36
N ASN A 118 -5.95 2.96 -13.09
CA ASN A 118 -7.21 2.21 -13.15
C ASN A 118 -7.99 2.55 -14.44
N GLU A 119 -8.87 1.66 -14.87
CA GLU A 119 -9.66 1.84 -16.09
C GLU A 119 -10.58 3.07 -15.95
N GLY A 120 -10.85 3.76 -17.06
CA GLY A 120 -11.76 4.92 -17.16
C GLY A 120 -11.35 6.20 -16.43
N SER A 121 -10.22 6.19 -15.69
CA SER A 121 -9.95 7.25 -14.71
C SER A 121 -8.58 7.90 -14.82
N VAL A 122 -7.68 7.40 -15.69
CA VAL A 122 -6.38 8.04 -15.95
C VAL A 122 -6.57 9.39 -16.65
N THR A 123 -7.24 9.42 -17.80
CA THR A 123 -7.50 10.65 -18.57
C THR A 123 -8.25 11.69 -17.75
N ALA A 124 -9.37 11.30 -17.13
CA ALA A 124 -10.17 12.19 -16.29
C ALA A 124 -9.37 12.79 -15.10
N ARG A 125 -8.46 12.01 -14.49
CA ARG A 125 -7.58 12.52 -13.42
C ARG A 125 -6.52 13.47 -13.95
N MET A 126 -5.94 13.20 -15.12
CA MET A 126 -4.97 14.11 -15.73
C MET A 126 -5.63 15.43 -16.14
N GLU A 127 -6.82 15.38 -16.75
CA GLU A 127 -7.61 16.58 -17.08
C GLU A 127 -7.99 17.37 -15.84
N PHE A 128 -8.38 16.67 -14.76
CA PHE A 128 -8.62 17.32 -13.47
C PHE A 128 -7.38 18.03 -12.95
N LEU A 129 -6.23 17.35 -12.92
CA LEU A 129 -4.98 17.95 -12.47
C LEU A 129 -4.58 19.14 -13.33
N SER A 130 -4.70 19.04 -14.66
CA SER A 130 -4.43 20.14 -15.60
C SER A 130 -5.31 21.35 -15.30
N ARG A 131 -6.63 21.15 -15.16
CA ARG A 131 -7.59 22.22 -14.86
C ARG A 131 -7.35 22.85 -13.49
N THR A 132 -7.13 22.03 -12.45
CA THR A 132 -6.97 22.50 -11.08
C THR A 132 -5.63 23.19 -10.85
N LEU A 133 -4.56 22.74 -11.52
CA LEU A 133 -3.22 23.34 -11.40
C LEU A 133 -2.94 24.41 -12.46
N GLY A 134 -3.89 24.66 -13.38
CA GLY A 134 -3.78 25.68 -14.41
C GLY A 134 -2.62 25.46 -15.38
N CYS A 135 -2.25 24.21 -15.68
CA CYS A 135 -1.11 23.88 -16.54
C CYS A 135 -1.48 22.97 -17.71
N SER A 136 -0.65 22.95 -18.75
CA SER A 136 -0.89 22.15 -19.96
C SER A 136 -0.90 20.64 -19.66
N MET A 137 -1.60 19.89 -20.52
CA MET A 137 -1.58 18.42 -20.44
C MET A 137 -0.18 17.84 -20.56
N ASP A 138 0.70 18.45 -21.36
CA ASP A 138 2.10 18.01 -21.50
C ASP A 138 2.87 18.15 -20.18
N ASN A 139 2.68 19.27 -19.46
CA ASN A 139 3.29 19.48 -18.14
C ASN A 139 2.77 18.46 -17.12
N ILE A 140 1.46 18.16 -17.15
CA ILE A 140 0.88 17.10 -16.33
C ILE A 140 1.46 15.74 -16.69
N LEU A 141 1.63 15.42 -17.97
CA LEU A 141 2.18 14.15 -18.43
C LEU A 141 3.62 13.96 -17.92
N ILE A 142 4.45 14.99 -18.01
CA ILE A 142 5.82 14.99 -17.48
C ILE A 142 5.82 14.78 -15.95
N ALA A 143 4.97 15.51 -15.22
CA ALA A 143 4.90 15.43 -13.76
C ALA A 143 4.36 14.07 -13.28
N VAL A 144 3.31 13.57 -13.91
CA VAL A 144 2.71 12.25 -13.67
C VAL A 144 3.68 11.14 -14.03
N GLY A 145 4.40 11.25 -15.15
CA GLY A 145 5.39 10.25 -15.58
C GLY A 145 6.49 10.03 -14.54
N LYS A 146 6.91 11.08 -13.83
CA LYS A 146 7.85 10.97 -12.70
C LYS A 146 7.24 10.22 -11.51
N ARG A 147 5.92 10.34 -11.28
CA ARG A 147 5.21 9.76 -10.11
C ARG A 147 3.81 9.24 -10.48
N PRO A 148 3.68 8.12 -11.23
CA PRO A 148 2.39 7.65 -11.73
C PRO A 148 1.42 7.21 -10.62
N THR A 149 1.93 6.95 -9.41
CA THR A 149 1.13 6.52 -8.25
C THR A 149 0.02 7.50 -7.88
N ILE A 150 0.15 8.78 -8.23
CA ILE A 150 -0.89 9.77 -7.94
C ILE A 150 -2.20 9.49 -8.68
N LEU A 151 -2.15 8.81 -9.83
CA LEU A 151 -3.33 8.42 -10.60
C LEU A 151 -4.16 7.33 -9.92
N GLY A 152 -3.63 6.70 -8.87
CA GLY A 152 -4.37 5.76 -8.04
C GLY A 152 -5.21 6.42 -6.95
N LEU A 153 -5.06 7.74 -6.74
CA LEU A 153 -5.83 8.48 -5.74
C LEU A 153 -7.22 8.83 -6.26
N SER A 154 -8.22 8.89 -5.37
CA SER A 154 -9.54 9.41 -5.76
C SER A 154 -9.47 10.90 -6.07
N MET A 155 -10.41 11.38 -6.89
CA MET A 155 -10.53 12.78 -7.26
C MET A 155 -10.69 13.68 -6.02
N ASP A 156 -11.53 13.28 -5.07
CA ASP A 156 -11.72 14.03 -3.82
C ASP A 156 -10.46 14.05 -2.95
N ASN A 157 -9.69 12.97 -2.96
CA ASN A 157 -8.43 12.92 -2.25
C ASN A 157 -7.38 13.86 -2.87
N LEU A 158 -7.29 13.90 -4.20
CA LEU A 158 -6.44 14.86 -4.91
C LEU A 158 -6.87 16.30 -4.61
N ARG A 159 -8.18 16.60 -4.68
CA ARG A 159 -8.73 17.94 -4.40
C ARG A 159 -8.34 18.42 -3.00
N ARG A 160 -8.64 17.64 -1.96
CA ARG A 160 -8.33 17.99 -0.57
C ARG A 160 -6.84 18.23 -0.34
N LYS A 161 -5.98 17.48 -1.01
CA LYS A 161 -4.52 17.65 -0.91
C LYS A 161 -4.04 18.93 -1.58
N ILE A 162 -4.55 19.23 -2.77
CA ILE A 162 -4.20 20.46 -3.48
C ILE A 162 -4.70 21.67 -2.69
N GLU A 163 -5.94 21.62 -2.20
CA GLU A 163 -6.53 22.66 -1.35
C GLU A 163 -5.69 22.91 -0.09
N PHE A 164 -5.28 21.86 0.63
CA PHE A 164 -4.37 22.01 1.76
C PHE A 164 -3.05 22.70 1.36
N LEU A 165 -2.43 22.29 0.26
CA LEU A 165 -1.16 22.89 -0.19
C LEU A 165 -1.31 24.36 -0.59
N VAL A 166 -2.46 24.76 -1.14
CA VAL A 166 -2.71 26.15 -1.52
C VAL A 166 -3.12 26.98 -0.32
N THR A 167 -4.15 26.57 0.41
CA THR A 167 -4.79 27.36 1.46
C THR A 167 -3.99 27.38 2.75
N GLU A 168 -3.50 26.23 3.21
CA GLU A 168 -2.83 26.12 4.53
C GLU A 168 -1.32 26.27 4.42
N VAL A 169 -0.72 25.80 3.33
CA VAL A 169 0.74 25.90 3.11
C VAL A 169 1.13 27.17 2.35
N GLY A 170 0.21 27.76 1.58
CA GLY A 170 0.49 28.93 0.76
C GLY A 170 1.35 28.64 -0.48
N LEU A 171 1.35 27.40 -0.98
CA LEU A 171 2.07 27.07 -2.22
C LEU A 171 1.31 27.58 -3.43
N LYS A 172 2.06 28.16 -4.38
CA LYS A 172 1.53 28.48 -5.70
C LYS A 172 1.29 27.20 -6.51
N LEU A 173 0.32 27.23 -7.42
CA LEU A 173 -0.07 26.07 -8.23
C LEU A 173 1.11 25.54 -9.07
N GLU A 174 1.95 26.44 -9.60
CA GLU A 174 3.10 26.08 -10.42
C GLU A 174 4.12 25.25 -9.62
N CYS A 175 4.36 25.62 -8.35
CA CYS A 175 5.22 24.86 -7.45
C CYS A 175 4.66 23.46 -7.16
N ILE A 176 3.33 23.30 -7.12
CA ILE A 176 2.69 21.99 -6.90
C ILE A 176 2.94 21.07 -8.11
N VAL A 177 2.94 21.60 -9.34
CA VAL A 177 3.26 20.82 -10.55
C VAL A 177 4.68 20.27 -10.48
N GLU A 178 5.66 21.09 -10.09
CA GLU A 178 7.06 20.67 -9.96
C GLU A 178 7.26 19.57 -8.91
N CYS A 179 6.43 19.59 -7.86
CA CYS A 179 6.56 18.69 -6.72
C CYS A 179 5.39 17.70 -6.58
N LEU A 180 4.66 17.39 -7.66
CA LEU A 180 3.42 16.61 -7.68
C LEU A 180 3.48 15.27 -6.93
N GLY A 181 4.68 14.70 -6.84
CA GLY A 181 4.98 13.54 -5.99
C GLY A 181 4.63 13.69 -4.51
N ILE A 182 4.49 14.90 -3.97
CA ILE A 182 4.05 15.18 -2.60
C ILE A 182 2.66 14.61 -2.30
N LEU A 183 1.79 14.56 -3.32
CA LEU A 183 0.39 14.14 -3.19
C LEU A 183 0.26 12.65 -2.82
N ARG A 184 1.30 11.84 -3.02
CA ARG A 184 1.29 10.41 -2.69
C ARG A 184 1.22 10.11 -1.19
N TYR A 185 1.63 11.06 -0.34
CA TYR A 185 1.69 10.85 1.11
C TYR A 185 0.34 11.14 1.75
N SER A 186 -0.02 10.49 2.85
CA SER A 186 -1.30 10.74 3.54
C SER A 186 -1.42 12.20 3.96
N LEU A 187 -2.61 12.79 3.70
CA LEU A 187 -2.86 14.18 4.07
C LEU A 187 -2.88 14.29 5.60
N GLU A 188 -3.64 13.41 6.23
CA GLU A 188 -3.96 13.41 7.65
C GLU A 188 -2.81 12.86 8.51
N LYS A 189 -2.08 11.84 8.02
CA LYS A 189 -1.04 11.17 8.81
C LYS A 189 0.37 11.67 8.54
N ARG A 190 0.58 12.53 7.55
CA ARG A 190 1.93 13.00 7.19
C ARG A 190 1.99 14.45 6.75
N MET A 191 1.17 14.87 5.79
CA MET A 191 1.28 16.24 5.26
C MET A 191 0.90 17.27 6.34
N VAL A 192 -0.29 17.13 6.94
CA VAL A 192 -0.78 18.01 8.01
C VAL A 192 0.13 17.97 9.25
N PRO A 193 0.44 16.79 9.84
CA PRO A 193 1.28 16.76 11.05
C PRO A 193 2.66 17.39 10.86
N ARG A 194 3.30 17.17 9.70
CA ARG A 194 4.64 17.72 9.42
C ARG A 194 4.60 19.20 9.10
N HIS A 195 3.53 19.70 8.48
CA HIS A 195 3.31 21.14 8.33
C HIS A 195 3.10 21.80 9.69
N SER A 196 2.29 21.22 10.59
CA SER A 196 2.09 21.77 11.94
C SER A 196 3.40 21.87 12.72
N VAL A 197 4.24 20.84 12.68
CA VAL A 197 5.59 20.86 13.28
C VAL A 197 6.45 21.97 12.64
N MET A 198 6.40 22.10 11.32
CA MET A 198 7.12 23.14 10.58
C MET A 198 6.73 24.55 11.07
N GLU A 199 5.45 24.82 11.23
CA GLU A 199 4.94 26.12 11.68
C GLU A 199 5.30 26.42 13.15
N ILE A 200 5.21 25.42 14.04
CA ILE A 200 5.63 25.58 15.45
C ILE A 200 7.13 25.92 15.54
N LEU A 201 7.97 25.21 14.78
CA LEU A 201 9.41 25.46 14.80
C LEU A 201 9.78 26.80 14.16
N ARG A 202 9.06 27.22 13.11
CA ARG A 202 9.23 28.55 12.49
C ARG A 202 8.85 29.68 13.45
N ALA A 203 7.71 29.56 14.13
CA ALA A 203 7.25 30.56 15.10
C ALA A 203 8.25 30.74 16.27
N ARG A 204 9.02 29.71 16.60
CA ARG A 204 10.06 29.75 17.65
C ARG A 204 11.46 30.06 17.13
N GLY A 205 11.63 30.34 15.83
CA GLY A 205 12.95 30.60 15.24
C GLY A 205 13.89 29.39 15.22
N LEU A 206 13.37 28.17 15.43
CA LEU A 206 14.15 26.92 15.51
C LEU A 206 14.31 26.22 14.16
N MET A 207 13.79 26.81 13.08
CA MET A 207 13.85 26.23 11.75
C MET A 207 14.89 26.93 10.88
N LYS A 208 15.70 26.12 10.16
CA LYS A 208 16.69 26.63 9.20
C LYS A 208 16.01 27.46 8.11
N LYS A 209 16.62 28.60 7.76
CA LYS A 209 16.21 29.41 6.61
C LYS A 209 16.23 28.54 5.34
N GLY A 210 15.14 28.57 4.57
CA GLY A 210 14.98 27.78 3.34
C GLY A 210 14.45 26.35 3.50
N ALA A 211 14.11 25.91 4.73
CA ALA A 211 13.44 24.62 4.91
C ALA A 211 12.06 24.60 4.22
N SER A 212 11.86 23.64 3.30
CA SER A 212 10.63 23.48 2.53
C SER A 212 9.78 22.31 3.04
N LEU A 213 8.46 22.46 2.97
CA LEU A 213 7.53 21.39 3.35
C LEU A 213 7.77 20.11 2.53
N TYR A 214 8.13 20.24 1.26
CA TYR A 214 8.48 19.12 0.41
C TYR A 214 9.63 18.28 1.01
N GLY A 215 10.71 18.93 1.44
CA GLY A 215 11.84 18.26 2.07
C GLY A 215 11.44 17.52 3.34
N LEU A 216 10.56 18.13 4.16
CA LEU A 216 10.05 17.50 5.38
C LEU A 216 9.19 16.28 5.08
N ILE A 217 8.30 16.32 4.07
CA ILE A 217 7.39 15.22 3.74
C ILE A 217 8.14 14.02 3.13
N MET A 218 9.18 14.28 2.35
CA MET A 218 9.95 13.23 1.67
C MET A 218 10.80 12.37 2.62
N GLN A 219 11.10 12.85 3.83
CA GLN A 219 11.90 12.13 4.80
C GLN A 219 11.19 10.88 5.37
N GLY A 220 11.99 9.87 5.72
CA GLY A 220 11.55 8.73 6.52
C GLY A 220 11.00 9.19 7.87
N GLU A 221 10.23 8.34 8.54
CA GLU A 221 9.65 8.67 9.84
C GLU A 221 10.73 8.87 10.91
N ALA A 222 11.67 7.93 11.01
CA ALA A 222 12.78 8.01 11.95
C ALA A 222 13.65 9.27 11.73
N ASP A 223 13.98 9.57 10.47
CA ASP A 223 14.73 10.78 10.11
C ASP A 223 14.00 12.06 10.51
N PHE A 224 12.71 12.14 10.23
CA PHE A 224 11.90 13.31 10.54
C PHE A 224 11.81 13.52 12.06
N VAL A 225 11.54 12.45 12.81
CA VAL A 225 11.44 12.49 14.27
C VAL A 225 12.77 12.91 14.89
N ALA A 226 13.89 12.28 14.51
CA ALA A 226 15.19 12.62 15.05
C ALA A 226 15.55 14.11 14.80
N ARG A 227 15.34 14.59 13.57
CA ARG A 227 15.75 15.95 13.15
C ARG A 227 14.85 17.06 13.66
N TYR A 228 13.53 16.85 13.69
CA TYR A 228 12.57 17.92 13.97
C TYR A 228 11.85 17.78 15.30
N ILE A 229 11.70 16.57 15.81
CA ILE A 229 11.03 16.32 17.09
C ILE A 229 12.05 16.21 18.21
N ASP A 230 12.95 15.22 18.14
CA ASP A 230 13.89 14.92 19.22
C ASP A 230 14.89 16.04 19.46
N THR A 231 15.39 16.66 18.38
CA THR A 231 16.30 17.81 18.46
C THR A 231 15.67 19.01 19.19
N HIS A 232 14.35 19.14 19.19
CA HIS A 232 13.65 20.32 19.74
C HIS A 232 12.75 20.01 20.94
N LYS A 233 12.72 18.76 21.43
CA LYS A 233 11.80 18.33 22.50
C LYS A 233 11.99 19.09 23.82
N ASP A 234 13.23 19.51 24.10
CA ASP A 234 13.58 20.23 25.33
C ASP A 234 13.24 21.73 25.21
N MET A 235 13.26 22.28 24.00
CA MET A 235 12.91 23.68 23.70
C MET A 235 11.40 23.87 23.45
N VAL A 236 10.71 22.80 23.04
CA VAL A 236 9.28 22.79 22.68
C VAL A 236 8.57 21.68 23.44
N HIS A 237 8.21 21.97 24.68
CA HIS A 237 7.43 21.05 25.51
C HIS A 237 6.14 20.62 24.80
N GLY A 238 5.88 19.31 24.79
CA GLY A 238 4.69 18.74 24.17
C GLY A 238 4.76 18.58 22.64
N LEU A 239 5.86 18.94 21.96
CA LEU A 239 5.98 18.83 20.50
C LEU A 239 5.78 17.39 20.01
N ALA A 240 6.41 16.42 20.67
CA ALA A 240 6.29 15.01 20.33
C ALA A 240 4.84 14.51 20.52
N ASP A 241 4.18 14.90 21.61
CA ASP A 241 2.80 14.52 21.90
C ASP A 241 1.82 15.14 20.89
N ALA A 242 2.02 16.42 20.55
CA ALA A 242 1.24 17.11 19.54
C ALA A 242 1.40 16.49 18.14
N TYR A 243 2.63 16.16 17.74
CA TYR A 243 2.91 15.46 16.49
C TYR A 243 2.24 14.08 16.45
N ASN A 244 2.39 13.29 17.52
CA ASN A 244 1.78 11.97 17.62
C ASN A 244 0.25 12.07 17.56
N ALA A 245 -0.37 12.98 18.32
CA ALA A 245 -1.81 13.22 18.28
C ALA A 245 -2.29 13.58 16.86
N SER A 246 -1.58 14.49 16.19
CA SER A 246 -1.88 14.90 14.81
C SER A 246 -1.82 13.73 13.83
N CYS A 247 -0.79 12.86 13.92
CA CYS A 247 -0.67 11.65 13.11
C CYS A 247 -1.84 10.65 13.30
N PHE A 248 -2.51 10.68 14.45
CA PHE A 248 -3.71 9.88 14.73
C PHE A 248 -5.03 10.60 14.39
N GLY A 249 -4.98 11.77 13.74
CA GLY A 249 -6.18 12.54 13.36
C GLY A 249 -6.83 13.28 14.52
N LYS A 250 -6.13 13.45 15.64
CA LYS A 250 -6.55 14.33 16.73
C LYS A 250 -5.92 15.70 16.47
N MET A 251 -6.72 16.75 16.29
CA MET A 251 -6.19 18.10 16.09
C MET A 251 -5.26 18.48 17.25
N PRO A 252 -4.13 19.15 16.99
CA PRO A 252 -3.22 19.56 18.05
C PRO A 252 -3.90 20.64 18.91
N VAL A 253 -4.08 20.32 20.19
CA VAL A 253 -4.33 21.33 21.23
C VAL A 253 -3.00 22.03 21.45
N VAL A 254 -2.92 23.32 21.12
CA VAL A 254 -1.81 24.18 21.56
C VAL A 254 -1.88 24.22 23.08
N PRO A 255 -0.85 23.75 23.82
CA PRO A 255 -0.91 23.79 25.27
C PRO A 255 -0.68 25.23 25.71
N ASP A 256 -1.75 25.92 26.11
CA ASP A 256 -1.63 26.94 27.13
C ASP A 256 -1.59 26.27 28.51
N SER A 257 -0.88 26.92 29.41
CA SER A 257 -0.37 26.41 30.68
C SER A 257 -1.40 25.78 31.64
N THR A 258 -0.90 24.83 32.45
CA THR A 258 -1.38 24.30 33.76
C THR A 258 -2.06 22.91 33.86
N VAL A 259 -1.30 22.00 34.50
CA VAL A 259 -1.63 20.94 35.48
C VAL A 259 -2.62 19.79 35.17
N LYS A 260 -1.99 18.61 34.96
CA LYS A 260 -2.31 17.21 35.35
C LYS A 260 -3.78 16.73 35.42
N LYS A 261 -4.03 15.62 34.71
CA LYS A 261 -4.43 14.33 35.32
C LYS A 261 -3.98 13.15 34.44
N ARG A 262 -3.27 12.20 35.07
CA ARG A 262 -2.94 10.87 34.53
C ARG A 262 -4.21 10.02 34.45
N HIS A 263 -4.30 9.12 33.46
CA HIS A 263 -4.62 7.68 33.64
C HIS A 263 -4.50 6.90 32.31
N GLY A 264 -3.89 5.70 32.41
CA GLY A 264 -4.26 4.54 31.60
C GLY A 264 -3.53 4.30 30.27
N ARG A 265 -2.39 3.60 30.31
CA ARG A 265 -1.92 2.75 29.19
C ARG A 265 -3.00 1.75 28.81
N ARG A 266 -3.18 1.51 27.52
CA ARG A 266 -3.57 0.19 26.99
C ARG A 266 -2.87 -0.01 25.65
N ASP A 267 -1.87 -0.88 25.68
CA ASP A 267 -1.36 -1.60 24.51
C ASP A 267 -2.49 -2.48 23.98
N ILE A 268 -2.73 -2.45 22.66
CA ILE A 268 -3.43 -3.53 21.97
C ILE A 268 -2.68 -3.85 20.68
N TYR A 269 -2.00 -4.98 20.74
CA TYR A 269 -1.60 -5.79 19.60
C TYR A 269 -2.82 -6.14 18.75
N CYS A 270 -2.81 -5.76 17.47
CA CYS A 270 -3.62 -6.42 16.44
C CYS A 270 -2.67 -7.10 15.44
N ARG A 271 -1.99 -8.15 15.90
CA ARG A 271 -1.42 -9.21 15.08
C ARG A 271 -2.02 -10.52 15.59
N GLY A 272 -3.04 -11.05 14.90
CA GLY A 272 -3.64 -12.31 15.32
C GLY A 272 -4.80 -12.80 14.46
N PHE A 273 -5.54 -11.92 13.79
CA PHE A 273 -6.78 -12.35 13.13
C PHE A 273 -6.57 -13.14 11.82
N ALA A 274 -5.50 -12.89 11.07
CA ALA A 274 -5.27 -13.55 9.78
C ALA A 274 -4.53 -14.89 9.87
N MET A 275 -3.76 -15.15 10.94
CA MET A 275 -3.13 -16.46 11.17
C MET A 275 -4.15 -17.49 11.63
N PHE A 276 -5.15 -17.06 12.40
CA PHE A 276 -6.22 -17.93 12.89
C PHE A 276 -7.11 -18.43 11.75
N GLU A 277 -7.43 -17.59 10.76
CA GLU A 277 -8.22 -18.04 9.60
C GLU A 277 -7.43 -18.96 8.66
N ILE A 278 -6.13 -18.74 8.45
CA ILE A 278 -5.27 -19.61 7.62
C ILE A 278 -5.00 -20.94 8.34
N TRP A 279 -4.74 -20.90 9.65
CA TRP A 279 -4.60 -22.10 10.48
C TRP A 279 -5.91 -22.88 10.56
N ASN A 280 -7.05 -22.21 10.74
CA ASN A 280 -8.35 -22.89 10.71
C ASN A 280 -8.68 -23.45 9.34
N LEU A 281 -8.29 -22.79 8.24
CA LEU A 281 -8.42 -23.34 6.88
C LEU A 281 -7.54 -24.58 6.69
N LEU A 282 -6.30 -24.57 7.18
CA LEU A 282 -5.39 -25.71 7.09
C LEU A 282 -5.79 -26.86 8.04
N SER A 283 -6.21 -26.55 9.27
CA SER A 283 -6.68 -27.52 10.28
C SER A 283 -8.02 -28.13 9.86
N TYR A 284 -8.97 -27.33 9.35
CA TYR A 284 -10.24 -27.84 8.81
C TYR A 284 -10.03 -28.77 7.59
N MET A 285 -8.95 -28.55 6.82
CA MET A 285 -8.56 -29.42 5.71
C MET A 285 -7.88 -30.72 6.18
N LEU A 286 -7.25 -30.74 7.36
CA LEU A 286 -6.68 -31.94 7.99
C LEU A 286 -7.77 -32.80 8.67
N ASP A 287 -8.74 -32.17 9.33
CA ASP A 287 -9.76 -32.86 10.13
C ASP A 287 -10.89 -33.51 9.28
N ASN A 288 -11.06 -33.11 8.02
CA ASN A 288 -12.21 -33.52 7.19
C ASN A 288 -11.86 -34.34 5.93
N TYR A 289 -10.58 -34.63 5.65
CA TYR A 289 -10.18 -35.30 4.41
C TYR A 289 -9.14 -36.40 4.63
N THR A 290 -9.58 -37.66 4.54
CA THR A 290 -8.72 -38.83 4.40
C THR A 290 -8.19 -38.92 2.97
N CYS A 291 -7.18 -38.12 2.64
CA CYS A 291 -6.45 -38.27 1.37
C CYS A 291 -4.96 -38.43 1.67
N ARG A 292 -4.28 -39.37 0.99
CA ARG A 292 -2.85 -39.66 1.15
C ARG A 292 -1.96 -38.40 0.97
N SER A 293 -2.46 -37.41 0.24
CA SER A 293 -1.82 -36.11 0.01
C SER A 293 -1.92 -35.14 1.20
N ALA A 294 -2.91 -35.30 2.09
CA ALA A 294 -3.06 -34.49 3.30
C ALA A 294 -2.06 -34.91 4.39
N LEU A 295 -1.71 -36.19 4.47
CA LEU A 295 -0.62 -36.71 5.31
C LEU A 295 0.73 -36.16 4.86
N HIS A 296 1.01 -36.15 3.55
CA HIS A 296 2.26 -35.59 3.04
C HIS A 296 2.38 -34.07 3.28
N LEU A 297 1.26 -33.33 3.22
CA LEU A 297 1.21 -31.90 3.52
C LEU A 297 1.36 -31.64 5.03
N ALA A 298 0.79 -32.50 5.88
CA ALA A 298 0.96 -32.45 7.33
C ALA A 298 2.42 -32.74 7.73
N ASP A 299 3.04 -33.76 7.14
CA ASP A 299 4.43 -34.12 7.37
C ASP A 299 5.38 -33.02 6.88
N THR A 300 5.11 -32.42 5.70
CA THR A 300 5.90 -31.28 5.19
C THR A 300 5.72 -30.03 6.07
N LEU A 301 4.55 -29.82 6.68
CA LEU A 301 4.30 -28.70 7.60
C LEU A 301 4.82 -28.96 9.03
N LEU A 302 4.89 -30.22 9.47
CA LEU A 302 5.45 -30.67 10.76
C LEU A 302 6.99 -30.68 10.72
N GLU A 303 7.61 -31.19 9.66
CA GLU A 303 9.05 -31.06 9.42
C GLU A 303 9.47 -29.58 9.37
N PHE A 304 8.63 -28.70 8.83
CA PHE A 304 8.86 -27.24 8.81
C PHE A 304 8.68 -26.56 10.19
N SER A 305 7.88 -27.14 11.09
CA SER A 305 7.70 -26.67 12.47
C SER A 305 8.91 -27.04 13.34
N GLU A 306 9.48 -28.22 13.13
CA GLU A 306 10.67 -28.70 13.86
C GLU A 306 11.96 -28.03 13.38
N LEU A 307 12.03 -27.57 12.13
CA LEU A 307 13.14 -26.76 11.59
C LEU A 307 13.14 -25.28 12.06
N GLN A 308 12.15 -24.86 12.84
CA GLN A 308 12.04 -23.51 13.43
C GLN A 308 12.28 -23.47 14.96
N GLN A 309 12.73 -24.58 15.56
CA GLN A 309 13.31 -24.63 16.92
C GLN A 309 14.83 -24.79 16.85
#